data_AF-A0A7Z0MS50-F1
#
_entry.id   AF-A0A7Z0MS50-F1
#
_cell.length_a   1.000
_cell.length_b   1.000
_cell.length_c   1.000
_cell.angle_alpha   90.00
_cell.angle_beta   90.00
_cell.angle_gamma   90.00
#
_symmetry.space_group_name_H-M   'P 1'
#
loop_
_entity.id
_entity.type
_entity.pdbx_description
1 polymer ?
#
loop_
_entity_poly.entity_id
_entity_poly.type
_entity_poly.pdbx_seq_one_letter_code
_entity_poly.pdbx_strand_id
1 'polypeptide(L)'
;MNAERLLQVILAPIVTEKATFVAEKNQQIAFRVAADATKPEIKAAVELLFKVEVESVQVLNRKGKEKRFGRFMGRRRNERKAYVSLKDGQELDFSEVN
;
A
#
# COMPACT_ATOMS: atom_id res chain seq x y z
N MET A 1 -5.75 -6.27 -17.73
CA MET A 1 -4.94 -6.73 -16.58
C MET A 1 -5.45 -8.12 -16.20
N ASN A 2 -4.57 -9.05 -15.79
CA ASN A 2 -5.00 -10.36 -15.30
C ASN A 2 -5.59 -10.19 -13.89
N ALA A 3 -6.74 -10.81 -13.61
CA ALA A 3 -7.39 -10.75 -12.29
C ALA A 3 -6.47 -11.29 -11.18
N GLU A 4 -5.74 -12.37 -11.47
CA GLU A 4 -4.79 -12.98 -10.54
C GLU A 4 -3.70 -11.99 -10.11
N ARG A 5 -3.24 -11.14 -11.03
CA ARG A 5 -2.22 -10.12 -10.75
C ARG A 5 -2.73 -9.09 -9.75
N LEU A 6 -3.96 -8.62 -9.90
CA LEU A 6 -4.53 -7.57 -9.05
C LEU A 6 -4.63 -8.02 -7.58
N LEU A 7 -4.93 -9.30 -7.34
CA LEU A 7 -4.99 -9.88 -6.00
C LEU A 7 -3.62 -9.91 -5.29
N GLN A 8 -2.51 -9.91 -6.05
CA GLN A 8 -1.15 -9.97 -5.50
C GLN A 8 -0.47 -8.60 -5.35
N VAL A 9 -1.09 -7.53 -5.83
CA VAL A 9 -0.48 -6.18 -5.84
C VAL A 9 -0.42 -5.58 -4.44
N ILE A 10 -1.48 -5.73 -3.65
CA ILE A 10 -1.57 -5.18 -2.28
C ILE A 10 -1.09 -6.25 -1.31
N LEU A 11 -0.07 -5.93 -0.49
CA LEU A 11 0.53 -6.89 0.43
C LEU A 11 0.06 -6.69 1.88
N ALA A 12 -0.05 -5.45 2.34
CA ALA A 12 -0.49 -5.12 3.71
C ALA A 12 -0.81 -3.63 3.86
N PRO A 13 -1.69 -3.23 4.80
CA PRO A 13 -1.79 -1.84 5.24
C PRO A 13 -0.55 -1.40 6.03
N ILE A 14 -0.23 -0.11 6.00
CA ILE A 14 0.87 0.49 6.76
C ILE A 14 0.30 1.20 7.98
N VAL A 15 0.57 0.65 9.16
CA VAL A 15 0.15 1.23 10.44
C VAL A 15 1.31 2.03 11.04
N THR A 16 1.14 3.35 11.11
CA THR A 16 2.07 4.31 11.74
C THR A 16 1.28 5.56 12.10
N GLU A 17 1.73 6.36 13.08
CA GLU A 17 1.09 7.65 13.43
C GLU A 17 0.87 8.55 12.20
N LYS A 18 1.87 8.63 11.31
CA LYS A 18 1.74 9.38 10.06
C LYS A 18 0.65 8.83 9.14
N ALA A 19 0.50 7.52 9.08
CA ALA A 19 -0.51 6.89 8.22
C ALA A 19 -1.92 7.19 8.74
N THR A 20 -2.14 7.10 10.06
CA THR A 20 -3.39 7.50 10.71
C THR A 20 -3.70 8.98 10.47
N PHE A 21 -2.71 9.87 10.70
CA PHE A 21 -2.88 11.31 10.46
C PHE A 21 -3.26 11.65 9.01
N VAL A 22 -2.64 10.97 8.04
CA VAL A 22 -2.91 11.17 6.61
C VAL A 22 -4.28 10.61 6.22
N ALA A 23 -4.71 9.50 6.84
CA ALA A 23 -6.05 8.96 6.64
C ALA A 23 -7.13 9.93 7.14
N GLU A 24 -6.97 10.48 8.34
CA GLU A 24 -7.91 11.44 8.93
C GLU A 24 -7.96 12.77 8.16
N LYS A 25 -6.79 13.30 7.77
CA LYS A 25 -6.72 14.65 7.17
C LYS A 25 -7.03 14.66 5.67
N ASN A 26 -6.61 13.64 4.94
CA ASN A 26 -6.61 13.65 3.48
C ASN A 26 -7.39 12.48 2.86
N GLN A 27 -8.08 11.65 3.65
CA GLN A 27 -8.73 10.42 3.18
C GLN A 27 -7.79 9.52 2.36
N GLN A 28 -6.53 9.46 2.81
CA GLN A 28 -5.45 8.77 2.13
C GLN A 28 -4.96 7.56 2.93
N ILE A 29 -4.98 6.39 2.29
CA ILE A 29 -4.60 5.14 2.93
C ILE A 29 -3.24 4.68 2.42
N ALA A 30 -2.39 4.26 3.34
CA ALA A 30 -1.04 3.80 3.05
C ALA A 30 -0.98 2.27 2.97
N PHE A 31 -0.51 1.74 1.84
CA PHE A 31 -0.32 0.31 1.60
C PHE A 31 1.14 -0.02 1.31
N ARG A 32 1.57 -1.22 1.75
CA ARG A 32 2.73 -1.90 1.22
C ARG A 32 2.28 -2.67 -0.02
N VAL A 33 2.94 -2.42 -1.14
CA VAL A 33 2.59 -3.03 -2.44
C VAL A 33 3.77 -3.82 -3.00
N ALA A 34 3.49 -4.67 -3.99
CA ALA A 34 4.51 -5.40 -4.73
C ALA A 34 5.54 -4.43 -5.36
N ALA A 35 6.81 -4.83 -5.40
CA ALA A 35 7.91 -3.94 -5.80
C ALA A 35 7.81 -3.46 -7.26
N ASP A 36 7.22 -4.28 -8.11
CA ASP A 36 6.99 -4.06 -9.54
C ASP A 36 5.64 -3.38 -9.84
N ALA A 37 4.77 -3.20 -8.84
CA ALA A 37 3.41 -2.68 -9.04
C ALA A 37 3.39 -1.26 -9.61
N THR A 38 2.62 -1.04 -10.67
CA THR A 38 2.41 0.26 -11.30
C THR A 38 1.20 0.99 -10.70
N LYS A 39 1.10 2.32 -10.87
CA LYS A 39 -0.02 3.11 -10.32
C LYS A 39 -1.39 2.64 -10.82
N PRO A 40 -1.59 2.32 -12.12
CA PRO A 40 -2.88 1.83 -12.60
C PRO A 40 -3.26 0.47 -12.00
N GLU A 41 -2.29 -0.43 -11.80
CA GLU A 41 -2.54 -1.72 -11.16
C GLU A 41 -2.94 -1.57 -9.70
N ILE A 42 -2.27 -0.68 -8.96
CA ILE A 42 -2.59 -0.41 -7.55
C ILE A 42 -4.00 0.17 -7.44
N LYS A 43 -4.35 1.12 -8.32
CA LYS A 43 -5.71 1.68 -8.40
C LYS A 43 -6.74 0.57 -8.60
N ALA A 44 -6.59 -0.21 -9.67
CA ALA A 44 -7.52 -1.29 -10.00
C ALA A 44 -7.61 -2.36 -8.90
N ALA A 45 -6.50 -2.68 -8.23
CA ALA A 45 -6.48 -3.65 -7.15
C ALA A 45 -7.24 -3.16 -5.91
N VAL A 46 -7.07 -1.89 -5.53
CA VAL A 46 -7.80 -1.31 -4.39
C VAL A 46 -9.29 -1.26 -4.68
N GLU A 47 -9.68 -0.77 -5.86
CA GLU A 47 -11.09 -0.69 -6.28
C GLU A 47 -11.74 -2.08 -6.31
N LEU A 48 -11.01 -3.11 -6.79
CA LEU A 48 -11.51 -4.48 -6.85
C LEU A 48 -11.65 -5.12 -5.46
N LEU A 49 -10.63 -5.00 -4.61
CA LEU A 49 -10.58 -5.70 -3.32
C LEU A 49 -11.49 -5.06 -2.27
N PHE A 50 -11.56 -3.73 -2.25
CA PHE A 50 -12.27 -2.98 -1.21
C PHE A 50 -13.56 -2.34 -1.73
N LYS A 51 -13.90 -2.50 -3.01
CA LYS A 51 -15.13 -1.95 -3.62
C LYS A 51 -15.32 -0.44 -3.40
N VAL A 52 -14.22 0.30 -3.34
CA VAL A 52 -14.18 1.76 -3.20
C VAL A 52 -13.78 2.43 -4.50
N GLU A 53 -14.02 3.73 -4.63
CA GLU A 53 -13.53 4.52 -5.76
C GLU A 53 -12.24 5.27 -5.40
N VAL A 54 -11.21 5.12 -6.23
CA VAL A 54 -9.89 5.74 -6.01
C VAL A 54 -9.72 6.98 -6.87
N GLU A 55 -9.40 8.11 -6.23
CA GLU A 55 -9.12 9.37 -6.89
C GLU A 55 -7.70 9.36 -7.48
N SER A 56 -6.69 9.15 -6.64
CA SER A 56 -5.29 9.24 -7.05
C SER A 56 -4.37 8.27 -6.29
N VAL A 57 -3.24 7.92 -6.91
CA VAL A 57 -2.25 7.00 -6.34
C VAL A 57 -0.85 7.61 -6.43
N GLN A 58 -0.19 7.67 -5.28
CA GLN A 58 1.18 8.12 -5.13
C GLN A 58 2.04 6.95 -4.63
N VAL A 59 3.21 6.75 -5.22
CA VAL A 59 4.08 5.60 -4.87
C VAL A 59 5.47 6.08 -4.53
N LEU A 60 6.11 5.41 -3.58
CA LEU A 60 7.51 5.63 -3.24
C LEU A 60 8.23 4.32 -2.96
N ASN A 61 9.52 4.28 -3.27
CA ASN A 61 10.38 3.14 -3.02
C ASN A 61 11.29 3.44 -1.82
N ARG A 62 11.22 2.59 -0.79
CA ARG A 62 12.08 2.66 0.39
C ARG A 62 13.15 1.58 0.32
N LYS A 63 14.41 2.01 0.32
CA LYS A 63 15.56 1.11 0.44
C LYS A 63 15.53 0.43 1.81
N GLY A 64 15.67 -0.89 1.80
CA GLY A 64 15.80 -1.68 3.03
C GLY A 64 17.10 -1.32 3.74
N LYS A 65 17.03 -1.23 5.07
CA LYS A 65 18.18 -0.87 5.93
C LYS A 65 19.19 -2.02 5.96
N GLU A 66 20.46 -1.69 5.92
CA GLU A 66 21.55 -2.60 6.26
C GLU A 66 21.59 -2.80 7.77
N LYS A 67 21.73 -4.06 8.19
CA LYS A 67 21.73 -4.47 9.59
C LYS A 67 22.71 -5.61 9.78
N ARG A 68 23.44 -5.54 10.90
CA ARG A 68 24.30 -6.63 11.34
C ARG A 68 23.47 -7.68 12.06
N PHE A 69 23.67 -8.94 11.72
CA PHE A 69 23.15 -10.09 12.44
C PHE A 69 24.33 -10.97 12.87
N GLY A 70 24.73 -10.84 14.13
CA GLY A 70 25.94 -11.47 14.66
C GLY A 70 27.19 -11.05 13.88
N ARG A 71 27.86 -12.01 13.25
CA ARG A 71 29.05 -11.78 12.43
C ARG A 71 28.77 -11.26 11.01
N PHE A 72 27.54 -11.37 10.52
CA PHE A 72 27.22 -11.08 9.12
C PHE A 72 26.55 -9.72 8.96
N MET A 73 26.92 -8.99 7.90
CA MET A 73 26.19 -7.83 7.43
C MET A 73 25.11 -8.29 6.44
N GLY A 74 23.85 -8.02 6.77
CA GLY A 74 22.71 -8.31 5.92
C GLY A 74 21.92 -7.05 5.59
N ARG A 75 20.97 -7.16 4.66
CA ARG A 75 20.09 -6.05 4.29
C ARG A 75 18.64 -6.50 4.28
N ARG A 76 17.74 -5.66 4.81
CA ARG A 76 16.30 -5.91 4.76
C ARG A 76 15.79 -5.74 3.33
N ARG A 77 14.66 -6.37 3.00
CA ARG A 77 13.98 -6.20 1.72
C ARG A 77 13.61 -4.73 1.49
N ASN A 78 13.71 -4.28 0.24
CA ASN A 78 13.17 -2.99 -0.17
C ASN A 78 11.63 -3.04 -0.09
N GLU A 79 11.01 -1.93 0.29
CA GLU A 79 9.56 -1.81 0.36
C GLU A 79 9.09 -0.78 -0.65
N ARG A 80 8.00 -1.09 -1.37
CA ARG A 80 7.27 -0.10 -2.14
C ARG A 80 6.02 0.29 -1.35
N LYS A 81 5.84 1.58 -1.12
CA LYS A 81 4.68 2.13 -0.41
C LYS A 81 3.80 2.88 -1.40
N ALA A 82 2.50 2.70 -1.27
CA ALA A 82 1.50 3.44 -2.01
C ALA A 82 0.64 4.24 -1.03
N TYR A 83 0.45 5.52 -1.31
CA TYR A 83 -0.61 6.34 -0.71
C TYR A 83 -1.73 6.43 -1.73
N VAL A 84 -2.92 6.03 -1.31
CA VAL A 84 -4.10 5.92 -2.17
C VAL A 84 -5.14 6.89 -1.62
N SER A 85 -5.46 7.93 -2.40
CA SER A 85 -6.57 8.85 -2.11
C SER A 85 -7.87 8.21 -2.54
N LEU A 86 -8.81 8.10 -1.62
CA LEU A 86 -10.19 7.73 -1.93
C LEU A 86 -10.97 8.96 -2.38
N LYS A 87 -12.07 8.74 -3.11
CA LYS A 87 -13.02 9.82 -3.36
C LYS A 87 -13.78 10.19 -2.09
N ASP A 88 -14.26 11.43 -2.05
CA ASP A 88 -15.08 11.96 -0.96
C ASP A 88 -16.25 11.03 -0.62
N GLY A 89 -16.50 10.81 0.67
CA GLY A 89 -17.58 9.95 1.17
C GLY A 89 -17.31 8.44 1.12
N GLN A 90 -16.16 7.99 0.60
CA GLN A 90 -15.74 6.59 0.69
C GLN A 90 -14.91 6.36 1.95
N GLU A 91 -15.23 5.30 2.68
CA GLU A 91 -14.48 4.85 3.85
C GLU A 91 -14.03 3.40 3.62
N LEU A 92 -12.82 3.08 4.06
CA LEU A 92 -12.24 1.75 3.89
C LEU A 92 -12.25 1.04 5.23
N ASP A 93 -13.10 0.03 5.37
CA ASP A 93 -13.08 -0.82 6.55
C ASP A 93 -12.11 -2.00 6.32
N PHE A 94 -11.13 -2.13 7.22
CA PHE A 94 -10.17 -3.23 7.22
C PHE A 94 -10.71 -4.51 7.87
N SER A 95 -11.87 -4.44 8.53
CA SER A 95 -12.45 -5.55 9.28
C SER A 95 -13.19 -6.59 8.42
N GLU A 96 -13.54 -6.23 7.18
CA GLU A 96 -14.35 -7.09 6.28
C GLU A 96 -13.53 -8.10 5.44
N VAL A 97 -12.22 -8.15 5.60
CA VAL A 97 -11.37 -9.06 4.80
C VAL A 97 -11.35 -10.46 5.46
N ASN A 98 -12.29 -11.32 5.05
CA ASN A 98 -12.31 -12.76 5.35
C ASN A 98 -11.56 -13.58 4.29
#